data_AF-A0A2N2IG08-F1
#
_entry.id   AF-A0A2N2IG08-F1
#
_cell.length_a   1.000
_cell.length_b   1.000
_cell.length_c   1.000
_cell.angle_alpha   90.00
_cell.angle_beta   90.00
_cell.angle_gamma   90.00
#
_symmetry.space_group_name_H-M   'P 1'
#
loop_
_entity.id
_entity.type
_entity.pdbx_description
1 polymer ?
#
loop_
_entity_poly.entity_id
_entity_poly.type
_entity_poly.pdbx_seq_one_letter_code
_entity_poly.pdbx_strand_id
1 'polypeptide(L)'
;RASGGSRQGMPAFTVARLAWFQQLMLRFSGGLRVVVALDPRVGTHEVIENIKTLAKELDSGPAWMSVGPDGTSMARVRPRSGGLLSIACVPRSAEHMPWFERLASTSDLVLVCGDGEGTEPWHNAASSASVMRVPASMSKTCLIDALAQLESDLGQGPISKPRGLP
;
A
#
# COMPACT_ATOMS: atom_id res chain seq x y z
N ARG A 1 4.96 -19.12 -43.69
CA ARG A 1 4.22 -18.00 -43.07
C ARG A 1 4.43 -18.08 -41.56
N ALA A 2 5.34 -17.28 -41.01
CA ALA A 2 5.56 -17.17 -39.57
C ALA A 2 4.91 -15.86 -39.12
N SER A 3 3.86 -15.94 -38.31
CA SER A 3 3.22 -14.79 -37.69
C SER A 3 4.07 -14.34 -36.50
N GLY A 4 4.78 -13.23 -36.68
CA GLY A 4 5.47 -12.53 -35.60
C GLY A 4 4.46 -12.11 -34.53
N GLY A 5 4.67 -12.57 -33.31
CA GLY A 5 3.91 -12.15 -32.14
C GLY A 5 4.17 -10.68 -31.88
N SER A 6 3.21 -9.84 -32.23
CA SER A 6 3.17 -8.44 -31.83
C SER A 6 3.17 -8.38 -30.30
N ARG A 7 4.29 -7.95 -29.71
CA ARG A 7 4.29 -7.37 -28.37
C ARG A 7 3.35 -6.18 -28.43
N GLN A 8 2.10 -6.35 -28.01
CA GLN A 8 1.17 -5.24 -27.87
C GLN A 8 1.78 -4.28 -26.85
N GLY A 9 2.38 -3.21 -27.36
CA GLY A 9 2.76 -2.07 -26.54
C GLY A 9 1.50 -1.55 -25.86
N MET A 10 1.58 -1.32 -24.55
CA MET A 10 0.46 -0.73 -23.83
C MET A 10 0.10 0.62 -24.46
N PRO A 11 -1.20 1.01 -24.48
CA PRO A 11 -1.62 2.31 -24.97
C PRO A 11 -0.82 3.41 -24.27
N ALA A 12 -0.34 4.42 -25.00
CA ALA A 12 0.43 5.54 -24.44
C ALA A 12 -0.28 6.24 -23.27
N PHE A 13 -1.62 6.21 -23.26
CA PHE A 13 -2.45 6.69 -22.15
C PHE A 13 -2.25 5.91 -20.84
N THR A 14 -2.04 4.60 -20.92
CA THR A 14 -1.76 3.74 -19.75
C THR A 14 -0.34 3.96 -19.22
N VAL A 15 0.61 4.31 -20.09
CA VAL A 15 2.00 4.61 -19.69
C VAL A 15 2.07 5.91 -18.89
N ALA A 16 1.33 6.95 -19.30
CA ALA A 16 1.27 8.22 -18.54
C ALA A 16 0.57 8.06 -17.18
N ARG A 17 -0.50 7.25 -17.11
CA ARG A 17 -1.28 7.04 -15.88
C ARG A 17 -0.54 6.26 -14.79
N LEU A 18 0.42 5.41 -15.16
CA LEU A 18 1.22 4.61 -14.22
C LEU A 18 2.61 5.19 -13.92
N ALA A 19 2.93 6.37 -14.47
CA ALA A 19 4.24 6.99 -14.29
C ALA A 19 4.55 7.23 -12.81
N TRP A 20 3.57 7.70 -12.03
CA TRP A 20 3.73 7.92 -10.58
C TRP A 20 4.13 6.63 -9.86
N PHE A 21 3.48 5.50 -10.16
CA PHE A 21 3.79 4.24 -9.49
C PHE A 21 5.17 3.70 -9.86
N GLN A 22 5.59 3.89 -11.12
CA GLN A 22 6.95 3.55 -11.55
C GLN A 22 7.99 4.38 -10.81
N GLN A 23 7.77 5.69 -10.64
CA GLN A 23 8.66 6.54 -9.86
C GLN A 23 8.74 6.09 -8.40
N LEU A 24 7.60 5.72 -7.81
CA LEU A 24 7.56 5.16 -6.46
C LEU A 24 8.39 3.88 -6.36
N MET A 25 8.26 2.93 -7.30
CA MET A 25 9.03 1.69 -7.29
C MET A 25 10.52 1.87 -7.56
N LEU A 26 10.94 2.93 -8.27
CA LEU A 26 12.37 3.26 -8.41
C LEU A 26 13.00 3.62 -7.06
N ARG A 27 12.24 4.24 -6.15
CA ARG A 27 12.69 4.55 -4.78
C ARG A 27 12.64 3.32 -3.86
N PHE A 28 11.68 2.44 -4.08
CA PHE A 28 11.46 1.21 -3.30
C PHE A 28 11.76 -0.04 -4.15
N SER A 29 13.01 -0.21 -4.58
CA SER A 29 13.42 -1.27 -5.51
C SER A 29 13.19 -2.70 -4.99
N GLY A 30 13.12 -2.88 -3.67
CA GLY A 30 12.77 -4.15 -3.00
C GLY A 30 11.26 -4.42 -2.89
N GLY A 31 10.42 -3.52 -3.41
CA GLY A 31 8.99 -3.47 -3.16
C GLY A 31 8.62 -2.54 -2.01
N LEU A 32 7.34 -2.24 -1.89
CA LEU A 32 6.77 -1.33 -0.90
C LEU A 32 5.95 -2.11 0.12
N ARG A 33 6.20 -1.84 1.40
CA ARG A 33 5.46 -2.42 2.53
C ARG A 33 4.53 -1.38 3.12
N VAL A 34 3.24 -1.71 3.09
CA VAL A 34 2.17 -0.85 3.60
C VAL A 34 1.49 -1.57 4.77
N VAL A 35 1.33 -0.88 5.89
CA VAL A 35 0.46 -1.32 6.98
C VAL A 35 -0.75 -0.41 7.04
N VAL A 36 -1.93 -1.00 7.22
CA VAL A 36 -3.18 -0.28 7.38
C VAL A 36 -3.77 -0.63 8.74
N ALA A 37 -3.75 0.33 9.66
CA ALA A 37 -4.39 0.23 10.96
C ALA A 37 -5.88 0.59 10.83
N LEU A 38 -6.73 -0.43 10.76
CA LEU A 38 -8.15 -0.32 10.44
C LEU A 38 -9.01 0.10 11.63
N ASP A 39 -10.06 0.89 11.39
CA ASP A 39 -11.13 1.02 12.38
C ASP A 39 -11.79 -0.36 12.59
N PRO A 40 -11.88 -0.86 13.83
CA PRO A 40 -12.44 -2.20 14.10
C PRO A 40 -13.90 -2.35 13.66
N ARG A 41 -14.63 -1.25 13.42
CA ARG A 41 -16.03 -1.25 12.97
C ARG A 41 -16.19 -1.41 11.46
N VAL A 42 -15.15 -1.09 10.70
CA VAL A 42 -15.20 -0.99 9.22
C VAL A 42 -14.97 -2.34 8.55
N GLY A 43 -14.39 -3.30 9.29
CA GLY A 43 -14.22 -4.68 8.83
C GLY A 43 -13.29 -4.82 7.62
N THR A 44 -12.87 -6.06 7.34
CA THR A 44 -11.89 -6.34 6.29
C THR A 44 -12.45 -6.17 4.87
N HIS A 45 -13.77 -6.06 4.71
CA HIS A 45 -14.43 -6.03 3.40
C HIS A 45 -14.15 -4.74 2.61
N GLU A 46 -14.19 -3.57 3.25
CA GLU A 46 -13.91 -2.28 2.59
C GLU A 46 -12.48 -2.21 2.05
N VAL A 47 -11.55 -2.88 2.75
CA VAL A 47 -10.13 -2.93 2.38
C VAL A 47 -9.90 -3.86 1.20
N ILE A 48 -10.63 -4.98 1.13
CA ILE A 48 -10.56 -5.91 -0.01
C ILE A 48 -10.93 -5.19 -1.31
N GLU A 49 -12.00 -4.40 -1.30
CA GLU A 49 -12.43 -3.65 -2.49
C GLU A 49 -11.42 -2.56 -2.89
N ASN A 50 -10.79 -1.92 -1.91
CA ASN A 50 -9.67 -1.01 -2.14
C ASN A 50 -8.49 -1.71 -2.83
N ILE A 51 -8.10 -2.89 -2.32
CA ILE A 51 -6.97 -3.67 -2.85
C ILE A 51 -7.28 -4.17 -4.27
N LYS A 52 -8.51 -4.62 -4.54
CA LYS A 52 -8.93 -4.99 -5.90
C LYS A 52 -8.88 -3.80 -6.85
N THR A 53 -9.33 -2.63 -6.40
CA THR A 53 -9.31 -1.40 -7.20
C THR A 53 -7.86 -1.00 -7.51
N LEU A 54 -6.98 -1.05 -6.51
CA LEU A 54 -5.54 -0.82 -6.68
C LEU A 54 -4.91 -1.84 -7.64
N ALA A 55 -5.23 -3.12 -7.50
CA ALA A 55 -4.71 -4.18 -8.37
C ALA A 55 -5.09 -3.98 -9.83
N LYS A 56 -6.32 -3.48 -10.08
CA LYS A 56 -6.82 -3.10 -11.40
C LYS A 56 -6.11 -1.85 -11.92
N GLU A 57 -5.95 -0.83 -11.09
CA GLU A 57 -5.24 0.41 -11.44
C GLU A 57 -3.82 0.09 -11.92
N LEU A 58 -3.11 -0.79 -11.20
CA LEU A 58 -1.72 -1.16 -11.46
C LEU A 58 -1.52 -2.26 -12.52
N ASP A 59 -2.57 -2.65 -13.23
CA ASP A 59 -2.57 -3.76 -14.22
C ASP A 59 -1.85 -5.02 -13.71
N SER A 60 -2.08 -5.36 -12.44
CA SER A 60 -1.38 -6.44 -11.73
C SER A 60 -2.03 -7.82 -11.88
N GLY A 61 -3.22 -7.88 -12.47
CA GLY A 61 -4.10 -9.04 -12.36
C GLY A 61 -4.72 -9.16 -10.96
N PRO A 62 -5.24 -10.34 -10.58
CA PRO A 62 -5.81 -10.56 -9.26
C PRO A 62 -4.75 -10.46 -8.15
N ALA A 63 -5.02 -9.66 -7.12
CA ALA A 63 -4.19 -9.64 -5.92
C ALA A 63 -4.30 -10.98 -5.17
N TRP A 64 -3.17 -11.46 -4.64
CA TRP A 64 -3.22 -12.52 -3.63
C TRP A 64 -3.68 -11.90 -2.31
N MET A 65 -4.59 -12.56 -1.61
CA MET A 65 -5.12 -12.09 -0.33
C MET A 65 -5.34 -13.25 0.64
N SER A 66 -5.14 -12.98 1.93
CA SER A 66 -5.46 -13.87 3.04
C SER A 66 -6.11 -13.06 4.15
N VAL A 67 -7.17 -13.61 4.76
CA VAL A 67 -7.88 -12.99 5.88
C VAL A 67 -7.83 -13.95 7.06
N GLY A 68 -7.33 -13.47 8.19
CA GLY A 68 -7.27 -14.20 9.46
C GLY A 68 -8.61 -14.18 10.19
N PRO A 69 -8.84 -15.14 11.11
CA PRO A 69 -10.06 -15.20 11.91
C PRO A 69 -10.21 -14.03 12.89
N ASP A 70 -9.11 -13.35 13.21
CA ASP A 70 -9.02 -12.18 14.09
C ASP A 70 -9.28 -10.84 13.36
N GLY A 71 -9.60 -10.90 12.06
CA GLY A 71 -9.83 -9.73 11.22
C GLY A 71 -8.56 -9.11 10.63
N THR A 72 -7.38 -9.63 10.95
CA THR A 72 -6.14 -9.26 10.25
C THR A 72 -6.19 -9.75 8.81
N SER A 73 -5.52 -9.05 7.90
CA SER A 73 -5.39 -9.51 6.53
C SER A 73 -4.06 -9.13 5.90
N MET A 74 -3.68 -9.88 4.87
CA MET A 74 -2.52 -9.58 4.07
C MET A 74 -2.87 -9.68 2.60
N ALA A 75 -2.36 -8.75 1.81
CA ALA A 75 -2.45 -8.81 0.36
C ALA A 75 -1.09 -8.55 -0.29
N ARG A 76 -0.94 -9.13 -1.48
CA ARG A 76 0.20 -8.91 -2.35
C ARG A 76 -0.28 -8.55 -3.74
N VAL A 77 0.15 -7.39 -4.21
CA VAL A 77 -0.12 -6.87 -5.55
C VAL A 77 1.20 -6.86 -6.32
N ARG A 78 1.22 -7.42 -7.53
CA ARG A 78 2.39 -7.48 -8.41
C ARG A 78 2.12 -6.71 -9.71
N PRO A 79 2.35 -5.39 -9.72
CA PRO A 79 2.13 -4.56 -10.89
C PRO A 79 2.94 -5.03 -12.08
N ARG A 80 2.37 -4.90 -13.28
CA ARG A 80 3.08 -5.24 -14.53
C ARG A 80 4.32 -4.36 -14.76
N SER A 81 4.30 -3.15 -14.22
CA SER A 81 5.43 -2.22 -14.22
C SER A 81 6.63 -2.69 -13.38
N GLY A 82 6.47 -3.74 -12.57
CA GLY A 82 7.51 -4.27 -11.69
C GLY A 82 7.29 -3.91 -10.21
N GLY A 83 8.07 -4.55 -9.35
CA GLY A 83 7.97 -4.39 -7.89
C GLY A 83 6.95 -5.31 -7.23
N LEU A 84 6.89 -5.24 -5.90
CA LEU A 84 5.92 -5.96 -5.07
C LEU A 84 5.33 -4.98 -4.06
N LEU A 85 4.01 -4.90 -4.01
CA LEU A 85 3.31 -4.19 -2.94
C LEU A 85 2.78 -5.22 -1.95
N SER A 86 3.28 -5.17 -0.72
CA SER A 86 2.80 -5.98 0.39
C SER A 86 1.98 -5.12 1.33
N ILE A 87 0.71 -5.48 1.52
CA ILE A 87 -0.24 -4.71 2.35
C ILE A 87 -0.64 -5.61 3.51
N ALA A 88 -0.39 -5.17 4.74
CA ALA A 88 -0.89 -5.82 5.94
C ALA A 88 -1.95 -4.93 6.59
N CYS A 89 -3.11 -5.49 6.90
CA CYS A 89 -4.20 -4.75 7.51
C CYS A 89 -4.45 -5.32 8.91
N VAL A 90 -4.49 -4.42 9.89
CA VAL A 90 -4.52 -4.77 11.30
C VAL A 90 -5.66 -4.00 11.96
N PRO A 91 -6.66 -4.66 12.56
CA PRO A 91 -7.70 -3.97 13.32
C PRO A 91 -7.09 -3.19 14.49
N ARG A 92 -7.51 -1.94 14.69
CA ARG A 92 -7.05 -1.09 15.80
C ARG A 92 -7.65 -1.51 17.14
N SER A 93 -7.25 -2.67 17.65
CA SER A 93 -7.56 -3.16 19.00
C SER A 93 -6.28 -3.36 19.82
N ALA A 94 -6.40 -3.30 21.15
CA ALA A 94 -5.26 -3.44 22.05
C ALA A 94 -4.52 -4.79 21.87
N GLU A 95 -5.26 -5.85 21.56
CA GLU A 95 -4.73 -7.20 21.30
C GLU A 95 -3.74 -7.22 20.11
N HIS A 96 -4.00 -6.42 19.08
CA HIS A 96 -3.17 -6.39 17.88
C HIS A 96 -2.02 -5.38 17.94
N MET A 97 -1.93 -4.54 18.98
CA MET A 97 -0.89 -3.51 19.08
C MET A 97 0.54 -4.09 18.98
N PRO A 98 0.91 -5.17 19.69
CA PRO A 98 2.27 -5.73 19.59
C PRO A 98 2.60 -6.25 18.19
N TRP A 99 1.59 -6.72 17.45
CA TRP A 99 1.75 -7.17 16.07
C TRP A 99 1.90 -5.98 15.11
N PHE A 100 1.09 -4.95 15.30
CA PHE A 100 1.18 -3.71 14.55
C PHE A 100 2.54 -3.04 14.69
N GLU A 101 3.07 -2.88 15.91
CA GLU A 101 4.40 -2.30 16.16
C GLU A 101 5.49 -3.03 15.36
N ARG A 102 5.46 -4.37 15.35
CA ARG A 102 6.41 -5.18 14.58
C ARG A 102 6.29 -4.90 13.07
N LEU A 103 5.07 -4.88 12.54
CA LEU A 103 4.85 -4.60 11.12
C LEU A 103 5.25 -3.17 10.75
N ALA A 104 4.80 -2.18 11.53
CA ALA A 104 5.09 -0.77 11.33
C ALA A 104 6.60 -0.49 11.34
N SER A 105 7.37 -1.15 12.22
CA SER A 105 8.82 -1.01 12.30
C SER A 105 9.57 -1.38 11.01
N THR A 106 8.94 -2.19 10.14
CA THR A 106 9.54 -2.68 8.89
C THR A 106 8.81 -2.17 7.64
N SER A 107 7.86 -1.27 7.82
CA SER A 107 7.01 -0.73 6.76
C SER A 107 7.56 0.59 6.20
N ASP A 108 7.21 0.87 4.96
CA ASP A 108 7.55 2.13 4.31
C ASP A 108 6.43 3.16 4.51
N LEU A 109 5.19 2.68 4.53
CA LEU A 109 3.98 3.48 4.71
C LEU A 109 3.07 2.84 5.76
N VAL A 110 2.55 3.64 6.67
CA VAL A 110 1.50 3.27 7.61
C VAL A 110 0.30 4.18 7.42
N LEU A 111 -0.85 3.58 7.12
CA LEU A 111 -2.14 4.27 7.06
C LEU A 111 -2.89 4.01 8.35
N VAL A 112 -3.32 5.07 9.03
CA VAL A 112 -4.12 4.96 10.24
C VAL A 112 -5.52 5.44 9.95
N CYS A 113 -6.49 4.53 9.99
CA CYS A 113 -7.88 4.80 9.64
C CYS A 113 -8.66 5.40 10.82
N GLY A 114 -9.28 6.55 10.59
CA GLY A 114 -10.15 7.24 11.52
C GLY A 114 -9.57 8.56 12.03
N ASP A 115 -10.48 9.39 12.53
CA ASP A 115 -10.16 10.72 13.06
C ASP A 115 -10.48 10.74 14.57
N GLY A 116 -9.49 11.04 15.41
CA GLY A 116 -9.69 11.23 16.86
C GLY A 116 -8.58 10.66 17.75
N GLU A 117 -8.65 10.94 19.05
CA GLU A 117 -7.62 10.58 20.05
C GLU A 117 -7.29 9.08 20.10
N GLY A 118 -8.24 8.20 19.74
CA GLY A 118 -8.03 6.75 19.70
C GLY A 118 -7.07 6.26 18.61
N THR A 119 -6.59 7.13 17.72
CA THR A 119 -5.58 6.79 16.69
C THR A 119 -4.15 7.14 17.13
N GLU A 120 -3.96 8.02 18.10
CA GLU A 120 -2.64 8.51 18.51
C GLU A 120 -1.66 7.40 18.92
N PRO A 121 -2.06 6.36 19.68
CA PRO A 121 -1.15 5.25 19.99
C PRO A 121 -0.60 4.55 18.74
N TRP A 122 -1.43 4.42 17.70
CA TRP A 122 -1.07 3.76 16.44
C TRP A 122 -0.16 4.64 15.57
N HIS A 123 -0.37 5.96 15.60
CA HIS A 123 0.56 6.91 14.98
C HIS A 123 1.93 6.87 15.64
N ASN A 124 1.96 6.94 16.98
CA ASN A 124 3.21 6.98 17.73
C ASN A 124 4.02 5.67 17.58
N ALA A 125 3.34 4.53 17.53
CA ALA A 125 3.96 3.23 17.28
C ALA A 125 4.54 3.08 15.86
N ALA A 126 4.18 3.95 14.91
CA ALA A 126 4.63 3.90 13.52
C ALA A 126 5.79 4.88 13.20
N SER A 127 6.54 5.32 14.21
CA SER A 127 7.57 6.37 14.11
C SER A 127 8.70 6.15 13.08
N SER A 128 8.92 4.93 12.62
CA SER A 128 9.96 4.59 11.63
C SER A 128 9.50 4.59 10.17
N ALA A 129 8.21 4.83 9.91
CA ALA A 129 7.59 4.80 8.60
C ALA A 129 6.97 6.16 8.25
N SER A 130 6.68 6.39 6.97
CA SER A 130 5.79 7.50 6.59
C SER A 130 4.39 7.18 7.10
N VAL A 131 3.78 8.08 7.87
CA VAL A 131 2.46 7.84 8.49
C VAL A 131 1.44 8.80 7.92
N MET A 132 0.29 8.27 7.48
CA MET A 132 -0.82 9.07 6.96
C MET A 132 -2.11 8.76 7.73
N ARG A 133 -2.87 9.82 8.03
CA ARG A 133 -4.25 9.70 8.49
C ARG A 133 -5.15 9.52 7.28
N VAL A 134 -6.03 8.52 7.35
CA VAL A 134 -7.07 8.32 6.35
C VAL A 134 -8.42 8.22 7.04
N PRO A 135 -9.53 8.59 6.38
CA PRO A 135 -10.86 8.47 6.96
C PRO A 135 -11.15 7.05 7.46
N ALA A 136 -12.03 6.92 8.47
CA ALA A 136 -12.39 5.62 9.03
C ALA A 136 -12.96 4.68 7.96
N SER A 137 -13.89 5.17 7.14
CA SER A 137 -14.39 4.47 5.96
C SER A 137 -13.52 4.84 4.75
N MET A 138 -12.91 3.82 4.15
CA MET A 138 -11.99 4.01 3.03
C MET A 138 -12.79 4.06 1.73
N SER A 139 -12.70 5.17 1.01
CA SER A 139 -13.13 5.22 -0.40
C SER A 139 -12.42 4.13 -1.20
N LYS A 140 -12.97 3.67 -2.32
CA LYS A 140 -12.34 2.61 -3.15
C LYS A 140 -10.95 2.99 -3.68
N THR A 141 -10.63 4.28 -3.74
CA THR A 141 -9.37 4.83 -4.23
C THR A 141 -8.40 5.18 -3.12
N CYS A 142 -8.77 5.03 -1.85
CA CYS A 142 -7.98 5.53 -0.72
C CYS A 142 -6.54 5.00 -0.73
N LEU A 143 -6.31 3.72 -1.06
CA LEU A 143 -4.95 3.19 -1.20
C LEU A 143 -4.18 3.79 -2.39
N ILE A 144 -4.86 4.09 -3.51
CA ILE A 144 -4.24 4.71 -4.67
C ILE A 144 -3.82 6.14 -4.32
N ASP A 145 -4.74 6.89 -3.71
CA ASP A 145 -4.53 8.29 -3.34
C ASP A 145 -3.40 8.42 -2.31
N ALA A 146 -3.34 7.53 -1.31
CA ALA A 146 -2.26 7.51 -0.32
C ALA A 146 -0.89 7.18 -0.93
N LEU A 147 -0.83 6.23 -1.86
CA LEU A 147 0.43 5.88 -2.54
C LEU A 147 0.91 6.99 -3.49
N ALA A 148 -0.02 7.66 -4.18
CA ALA A 148 0.28 8.82 -5.01
C ALA A 148 0.76 10.00 -4.15
N GLN A 149 0.13 10.23 -3.00
CA GLN A 149 0.57 11.24 -2.04
C GLN A 149 1.98 10.94 -1.52
N LEU A 150 2.27 9.68 -1.18
CA LEU A 150 3.60 9.28 -0.73
C LEU A 150 4.66 9.56 -1.81
N GLU A 151 4.35 9.28 -3.07
CA GLU A 151 5.25 9.58 -4.19
C GLU A 151 5.51 11.08 -4.31
N SER A 152 4.45 11.90 -4.21
CA SER A 152 4.51 13.36 -4.25
C SER A 152 5.36 13.92 -3.10
N ASP A 153 5.14 13.47 -1.86
CA ASP A 153 5.88 13.92 -0.67
C ASP A 153 7.38 13.60 -0.79
N LEU A 154 7.70 12.39 -1.29
CA LEU A 154 9.07 11.97 -1.55
C LEU A 154 9.70 12.73 -2.73
N GLY A 155 8.90 13.24 -3.67
CA GLY A 155 9.36 14.08 -4.78
C GLY A 155 9.75 15.50 -4.38
N GLN A 156 9.28 15.96 -3.22
CA GLN A 156 9.60 17.28 -2.67
C GLN A 156 10.76 17.24 -1.65
N GLY A 157 11.27 16.06 -1.29
CA GLY A 157 12.38 15.86 -0.36
C GLY A 157 13.70 15.45 -1.03
N PRO A 158 14.86 15.59 -0.34
CA PRO A 158 16.13 15.06 -0.83
C PRO A 158 16.05 13.52 -0.95
N ILE A 159 16.62 12.97 -2.01
CA ILE A 159 16.62 11.53 -2.31
C ILE A 159 17.35 10.79 -1.18
N SER A 160 16.60 10.23 -0.23
CA SER A 160 17.13 9.34 0.80
C SER A 160 17.71 8.10 0.12
N LYS A 161 18.99 7.82 0.39
CA LYS A 161 19.71 6.67 -0.18
C LYS A 161 18.91 5.36 0.03
N PRO A 162 18.94 4.43 -0.94
CA PRO A 162 18.36 3.11 -0.74
C PRO A 162 19.00 2.45 0.49
N ARG A 163 18.18 1.88 1.37
CA ARG A 163 18.67 1.07 2.49
C ARG A 163 19.47 -0.08 1.89
N GLY A 164 20.78 -0.07 2.13
CA GLY A 164 21.64 -1.20 1.81
C GLY A 164 21.08 -2.45 2.50
N LEU A 165 20.92 -3.52 1.72
CA LEU A 165 20.78 -4.85 2.30
C LEU A 165 22.09 -5.17 3.05
N PRO A 166 22.03 -5.87 4.20
CA PRO A 166 23.22 -6.32 4.90
C PRO A 166 24.12 -7.21 4.02
#